data_AF-A0A2V1K1J4-F1
#
_entry.id   AF-A0A2V1K1J4-F1
#
_cell.length_a   1.000
_cell.length_b   1.000
_cell.length_c   1.000
_cell.angle_alpha   90.00
_cell.angle_beta   90.00
_cell.angle_gamma   90.00
#
_symmetry.space_group_name_H-M   'P 1'
#
loop_
_entity.id
_entity.type
_entity.pdbx_description
1 polymer ?
#
loop_
_entity_poly.entity_id
_entity_poly.type
_entity_poly.pdbx_seq_one_letter_code
_entity_poly.pdbx_strand_id
1 'polypeptide(L)'
;MKAEIIIRPIDQVWQDPQSFCMTEFIRDELFYYFKCWDYQSMLDGKVQDAGFLGCFTIENMLAIRHTRFTKQTTYPVETEHDCKCYYYEITHSPWLRDTLANRTQHDPDWADANQQHSYRHFVLENAKYWVEVIGSNLVFEKRKKDRQRMQLWKHF
;
A
#
# COMPACT_ATOMS: atom_id res chain seq x y z
N MET A 1 -13.36 -12.35 -16.86
CA MET A 1 -13.34 -12.53 -15.39
C MET A 1 -13.56 -11.16 -14.76
N LYS A 2 -14.37 -11.07 -13.69
CA LYS A 2 -14.65 -9.82 -12.98
C LYS A 2 -13.48 -9.53 -12.02
N ALA A 3 -13.14 -8.26 -11.84
CA ALA A 3 -12.14 -7.88 -10.84
C ALA A 3 -12.69 -8.13 -9.43
N GLU A 4 -11.89 -8.76 -8.57
CA GLU A 4 -12.22 -9.01 -7.17
C GLU A 4 -11.15 -8.38 -6.28
N ILE A 5 -11.55 -7.98 -5.08
CA ILE A 5 -10.67 -7.34 -4.10
C ILE A 5 -10.38 -8.38 -3.01
N ILE A 6 -9.11 -8.74 -2.86
CA ILE A 6 -8.63 -9.58 -1.77
C ILE A 6 -8.09 -8.67 -0.67
N ILE A 7 -8.60 -8.81 0.54
CA ILE A 7 -8.13 -8.11 1.74
C ILE A 7 -7.00 -8.93 2.36
N ARG A 8 -5.85 -8.32 2.62
CA ARG A 8 -4.67 -8.96 3.21
C ARG A 8 -4.34 -8.31 4.54
N PRO A 9 -4.68 -8.94 5.68
CA PRO A 9 -4.35 -8.41 7.01
C PRO A 9 -2.86 -8.52 7.29
N ILE A 10 -2.36 -7.57 8.08
CA ILE A 10 -1.05 -7.64 8.72
C ILE A 10 -1.24 -7.97 10.20
N ASP A 11 -0.81 -9.16 10.59
CA ASP A 11 -0.97 -9.64 11.96
C ASP A 11 -0.24 -8.75 12.97
N GLN A 12 -0.91 -8.47 14.08
CA GLN A 12 -0.37 -7.71 15.21
C GLN A 12 0.16 -6.31 14.82
N VAL A 13 -0.52 -5.66 13.87
CA VAL A 13 -0.24 -4.28 13.47
C VAL A 13 -1.55 -3.52 13.35
N TRP A 14 -1.61 -2.39 14.04
CA TRP A 14 -2.69 -1.42 13.91
C TRP A 14 -2.13 -0.19 13.24
N GLN A 15 -2.75 0.22 12.13
CA GLN A 15 -2.37 1.41 11.38
C GLN A 15 -3.09 2.61 11.99
N ASP A 16 -2.39 3.73 12.14
CA ASP A 16 -3.01 4.99 12.51
C ASP A 16 -3.82 5.52 11.31
N PRO A 17 -5.17 5.48 11.35
CA PRO A 17 -6.00 5.85 10.21
C PRO A 17 -6.01 7.36 9.95
N GLN A 18 -5.52 8.18 10.90
CA GLN A 18 -5.51 9.63 10.79
C GLN A 18 -4.18 10.17 10.22
N SER A 19 -3.12 9.36 10.23
CA SER A 19 -1.82 9.79 9.73
C SER A 19 -1.78 9.74 8.20
N PHE A 20 -1.25 10.81 7.59
CA PHE A 20 -0.79 10.73 6.21
C PHE A 20 0.34 9.69 6.11
N CYS A 21 0.43 8.98 5.00
CA CYS A 21 1.61 8.19 4.68
C CYS A 21 2.74 9.05 4.11
N MET A 22 3.96 8.49 4.10
CA MET A 22 5.08 9.00 3.32
C MET A 22 5.45 7.96 2.26
N THR A 23 5.62 8.40 1.02
CA THR A 23 6.06 7.53 -0.08
C THR A 23 7.43 7.97 -0.56
N GLU A 24 8.34 7.01 -0.68
CA GLU A 24 9.68 7.21 -1.23
C GLU A 24 9.88 6.26 -2.41
N PHE A 25 10.56 6.75 -3.45
CA PHE A 25 10.83 6.00 -4.67
C PHE A 25 12.34 5.87 -4.83
N ILE A 26 12.83 4.64 -4.89
CA ILE A 26 14.25 4.36 -5.11
C ILE A 26 14.32 3.29 -6.20
N ARG A 27 14.86 3.65 -7.36
CA ARG A 27 14.85 2.78 -8.56
C ARG A 27 13.42 2.33 -8.86
N ASP A 28 13.21 1.03 -9.01
CA ASP A 28 11.91 0.40 -9.27
C ASP A 28 11.25 -0.08 -7.97
N GLU A 29 11.54 0.56 -6.83
CA GLU A 29 10.94 0.24 -5.53
C GLU A 29 10.16 1.43 -4.98
N LEU A 30 9.01 1.11 -4.38
CA LEU A 30 8.20 2.05 -3.61
C LEU A 30 8.24 1.65 -2.14
N PHE A 31 8.59 2.62 -1.29
CA PHE A 31 8.50 2.49 0.16
C PHE A 31 7.35 3.35 0.66
N TYR A 32 6.36 2.72 1.26
CA TYR A 32 5.18 3.38 1.82
C TYR A 32 5.24 3.28 3.35
N TYR A 33 5.50 4.40 4.01
CA TYR A 33 5.61 4.48 5.47
C TYR A 33 4.35 5.05 6.10
N PHE A 34 3.95 4.49 7.25
CA PHE A 34 2.81 4.95 8.04
C PHE A 34 3.06 4.77 9.54
N LYS A 35 2.33 5.56 10.33
CA LYS A 35 2.34 5.43 11.79
C LYS A 35 1.50 4.25 12.22
N CYS A 36 1.90 3.62 13.31
CA CYS A 36 1.19 2.49 13.89
C CYS A 36 0.85 2.79 15.34
N TRP A 37 -0.22 2.16 15.82
CA TRP A 37 -0.53 2.10 17.24
C TRP A 37 0.01 0.82 17.86
N ASP A 38 0.37 0.89 19.14
CA ASP A 38 0.85 -0.25 19.89
C ASP A 38 -0.24 -1.32 20.02
N TYR A 39 0.04 -2.52 19.52
CA TYR A 39 -0.95 -3.59 19.40
C TYR A 39 -1.58 -3.98 20.74
N GLN A 40 -0.75 -4.18 21.78
CA GLN A 40 -1.26 -4.58 23.10
C GLN A 40 -2.10 -3.47 23.73
N SER A 41 -1.64 -2.23 23.62
CA SER A 41 -2.39 -1.07 24.11
C SER A 41 -3.75 -0.95 23.44
N MET A 42 -3.84 -1.20 22.13
CA MET A 42 -5.10 -1.19 21.40
C MET A 42 -6.05 -2.30 21.84
N LEU A 43 -5.56 -3.51 22.13
CA LEU A 43 -6.36 -4.58 22.73
C LEU A 43 -6.92 -4.18 24.10
N ASP A 44 -6.16 -3.39 24.87
CA ASP A 44 -6.57 -2.86 26.17
C ASP A 44 -7.43 -1.58 26.07
N GLY A 45 -7.83 -1.17 24.85
CA GLY A 45 -8.66 0.01 24.60
C GLY A 45 -7.93 1.35 24.74
N LYS A 46 -6.60 1.37 24.63
CA LYS A 46 -5.75 2.56 24.76
C LYS A 46 -5.03 2.87 23.45
N VAL A 47 -5.16 4.10 22.99
CA VAL A 47 -4.40 4.59 21.84
C VAL A 47 -2.99 5.01 22.30
N GLN A 48 -1.99 4.23 21.92
CA GLN A 48 -0.58 4.55 22.17
C GLN A 48 0.22 4.42 20.87
N ASP A 49 1.19 5.32 20.71
CA ASP A 49 2.09 5.35 19.57
C ASP A 49 3.04 4.14 19.61
N ALA A 50 3.07 3.34 18.54
CA ALA A 50 3.96 2.19 18.45
C ALA A 50 5.43 2.64 18.43
N GLY A 51 6.36 1.85 18.97
CA GLY A 51 7.81 2.15 18.89
C GLY A 51 8.43 2.10 17.48
N PHE A 52 7.64 1.86 16.43
CA PHE A 52 8.08 1.64 15.05
C PHE A 52 7.18 2.36 14.03
N LEU A 53 7.61 2.38 12.78
CA LEU A 53 6.81 2.74 11.60
C LEU A 53 6.46 1.47 10.83
N GLY A 54 5.23 1.36 10.35
CA GLY A 54 4.89 0.37 9.34
C GLY A 54 5.48 0.80 8.00
N CYS A 55 6.02 -0.16 7.25
CA CYS A 55 6.52 0.07 5.90
C CYS A 55 6.03 -1.04 4.98
N PHE A 56 5.35 -0.67 3.89
CA PHE A 56 5.17 -1.56 2.75
C PHE A 56 6.24 -1.24 1.71
N THR A 57 7.01 -2.25 1.33
CA THR A 57 7.94 -2.19 0.20
C THR A 57 7.32 -2.92 -0.97
N ILE A 58 7.17 -2.21 -2.09
CA ILE A 58 6.70 -2.80 -3.35
C ILE A 58 7.87 -2.89 -4.31
N GLU A 59 8.14 -4.11 -4.75
CA GLU A 59 9.28 -4.45 -5.62
C GLU A 59 8.88 -4.38 -7.09
N ASN A 60 9.84 -3.99 -7.95
CA ASN A 60 9.66 -3.86 -9.39
C ASN A 60 8.40 -3.06 -9.74
N MET A 61 8.22 -1.87 -9.19
CA MET A 61 7.09 -1.02 -9.46
C MET A 61 7.06 -0.60 -10.94
N LEU A 62 5.93 -0.85 -11.61
CA LEU A 62 5.71 -0.40 -12.99
C LEU A 62 4.88 0.87 -13.08
N ALA A 63 3.89 1.00 -12.21
CA ALA A 63 2.97 2.13 -12.25
C ALA A 63 2.42 2.40 -10.86
N ILE A 64 2.14 3.67 -10.61
CA ILE A 64 1.49 4.14 -9.40
C ILE A 64 0.44 5.19 -9.77
N ARG A 65 -0.68 5.19 -9.07
CA ARG A 65 -1.65 6.28 -9.12
C ARG A 65 -2.21 6.58 -7.74
N HIS A 66 -2.55 7.84 -7.53
CA HIS A 66 -3.19 8.32 -6.31
C HIS A 66 -4.67 8.54 -6.59
N THR A 67 -5.52 7.75 -5.95
CA THR A 67 -6.97 7.78 -6.17
C THR A 67 -7.64 8.46 -4.98
N ARG A 68 -8.01 9.73 -5.17
CA ARG A 68 -8.78 10.53 -4.20
C ARG A 68 -10.26 10.34 -4.45
N PHE A 69 -11.02 9.91 -3.44
CA PHE A 69 -12.48 9.98 -3.33
C PHE A 69 -13.21 10.29 -4.66
N THR A 70 -13.24 9.32 -5.57
CA THR A 70 -14.26 9.31 -6.61
C THR A 70 -15.53 8.85 -5.91
N LYS A 71 -16.61 9.64 -5.91
CA LYS A 71 -17.90 9.38 -5.24
C LYS A 71 -18.66 8.13 -5.75
N GLN A 72 -17.97 7.02 -6.00
CA GLN A 72 -18.53 5.72 -6.33
C GLN A 72 -17.78 4.68 -5.50
N THR A 73 -18.34 4.40 -4.32
CA THR A 73 -17.98 3.31 -3.41
C THR A 73 -17.77 2.01 -4.19
N THR A 74 -16.51 1.60 -4.37
CA THR A 74 -16.16 0.29 -4.97
C THR A 74 -15.37 -0.62 -4.05
N TYR A 75 -15.02 -0.15 -2.85
CA TYR A 75 -14.30 -0.94 -1.86
C TYR A 75 -15.16 -0.95 -0.59
N PRO A 76 -15.32 -2.12 0.06
CA PRO A 76 -16.31 -2.30 1.12
C PRO A 76 -16.14 -1.24 2.20
N VAL A 77 -17.22 -0.53 2.48
CA VAL A 77 -17.33 0.34 3.65
C VAL A 77 -17.12 -0.56 4.86
N GLU A 78 -16.03 -0.36 5.60
CA GLU A 78 -15.75 -1.14 6.80
C GLU A 78 -16.90 -1.01 7.80
N THR A 79 -17.44 -2.17 8.18
CA THR A 79 -18.55 -2.32 9.13
C THR A 79 -18.09 -2.32 10.59
N GLU A 80 -16.80 -2.26 10.90
CA GLU A 80 -16.28 -2.22 12.27
C GLU A 80 -15.02 -1.35 12.30
N HIS A 81 -14.91 -0.40 13.23
CA HIS A 81 -13.79 0.55 13.35
C HIS A 81 -12.52 -0.12 13.90
N ASP A 82 -12.15 -1.27 13.35
CA ASP A 82 -10.98 -2.04 13.76
C ASP A 82 -9.78 -1.50 12.98
N CYS A 83 -8.95 -0.65 13.62
CA CYS A 83 -7.81 0.04 13.00
C CYS A 83 -6.64 -0.92 12.69
N LYS A 84 -6.93 -2.19 12.44
CA LYS A 84 -6.01 -3.19 11.94
C LYS A 84 -5.41 -2.74 10.61
N CYS A 85 -4.15 -3.11 10.40
CA CYS A 85 -3.47 -2.81 9.15
C CYS A 85 -3.82 -3.85 8.09
N TYR A 86 -4.20 -3.37 6.91
CA TYR A 86 -4.47 -4.20 5.73
C TYR A 86 -3.82 -3.58 4.49
N TYR A 87 -3.60 -4.41 3.48
CA TYR A 87 -3.51 -3.94 2.11
C TYR A 87 -4.49 -4.73 1.23
N TYR A 88 -4.82 -4.20 0.07
CA TYR A 88 -5.71 -4.86 -0.87
C TYR A 88 -4.96 -5.33 -2.10
N GLU A 89 -5.35 -6.46 -2.66
CA GLU A 89 -4.86 -7.00 -3.92
C GLU A 89 -6.04 -7.14 -4.89
N ILE A 90 -5.95 -6.54 -6.08
CA ILE A 90 -7.02 -6.61 -7.09
C ILE A 90 -6.71 -7.72 -8.09
N THR A 91 -7.54 -8.78 -8.08
CA THR A 91 -7.46 -9.85 -9.07
C THR A 91 -8.05 -9.39 -10.40
N HIS A 92 -7.53 -9.95 -11.50
CA HIS A 92 -8.00 -9.65 -12.87
C HIS A 92 -8.08 -8.15 -13.18
N SER A 93 -7.16 -7.35 -12.60
CA SER A 93 -7.21 -5.90 -12.70
C SER A 93 -7.11 -5.44 -14.17
N PRO A 94 -8.09 -4.68 -14.68
CA PRO A 94 -8.02 -4.09 -16.01
C PRO A 94 -6.81 -3.17 -16.15
N TRP A 95 -6.54 -2.36 -15.11
CA TRP A 95 -5.40 -1.45 -15.10
C TRP A 95 -4.07 -2.19 -15.24
N LEU A 96 -3.88 -3.29 -14.52
CA LEU A 96 -2.69 -4.14 -14.68
C LEU A 96 -2.53 -4.64 -16.12
N ARG A 97 -3.60 -5.22 -16.68
CA ARG A 97 -3.56 -5.76 -18.05
C ARG A 97 -3.23 -4.68 -19.07
N ASP A 98 -3.86 -3.51 -18.95
CA ASP A 98 -3.68 -2.41 -19.88
C ASP A 98 -2.27 -1.80 -19.73
N THR A 99 -1.74 -1.70 -18.50
CA THR A 99 -0.35 -1.27 -18.27
C THR A 99 0.66 -2.24 -18.88
N LEU A 100 0.47 -3.55 -18.70
CA LEU A 100 1.37 -4.56 -19.29
C LEU A 100 1.28 -4.54 -20.82
N ALA A 101 0.08 -4.47 -21.39
CA ALA A 101 -0.12 -4.40 -22.84
C ALA A 101 0.56 -3.17 -23.46
N ASN A 102 0.37 -1.99 -22.87
CA ASN A 102 1.04 -0.77 -23.30
C ASN A 102 2.57 -0.90 -23.20
N ARG A 103 3.08 -1.48 -22.11
CA ARG A 103 4.52 -1.66 -21.92
C ARG A 103 5.12 -2.57 -22.99
N THR A 104 4.53 -3.75 -23.22
CA THR A 104 4.98 -4.69 -24.26
C THR A 104 4.85 -4.09 -25.66
N GLN A 105 3.83 -3.27 -25.93
CA GLN A 105 3.68 -2.62 -27.22
C GLN A 105 4.79 -1.60 -27.52
N HIS A 106 5.22 -0.85 -26.51
CA HIS A 106 6.25 0.19 -26.67
C HIS A 106 7.67 -0.32 -26.49
N ASP A 107 7.85 -1.45 -25.81
CA ASP A 107 9.13 -2.07 -25.50
C ASP A 107 8.96 -3.60 -25.56
N PRO A 108 8.98 -4.21 -26.77
CA PRO A 108 8.71 -5.63 -26.93
C PRO A 108 9.69 -6.54 -26.18
N ASP A 109 10.97 -6.14 -26.13
CA ASP A 109 12.04 -6.89 -25.45
C ASP A 109 11.89 -6.86 -23.93
N TRP A 110 11.16 -5.88 -23.38
CA TRP A 110 10.90 -5.79 -21.94
C TRP A 110 10.11 -6.99 -21.43
N ALA A 111 9.15 -7.49 -22.21
CA ALA A 111 8.33 -8.63 -21.79
C ALA A 111 9.21 -9.88 -21.57
N ASP A 112 10.19 -10.10 -22.45
CA ASP A 112 11.14 -11.21 -22.36
C ASP A 112 12.12 -11.05 -21.20
N ALA A 113 12.62 -9.84 -20.97
CA ALA A 113 13.49 -9.54 -19.84
C ALA A 113 12.79 -9.63 -18.47
N ASN A 114 11.46 -9.53 -18.43
CA ASN A 114 10.68 -9.44 -17.19
C ASN A 114 9.70 -10.61 -16.98
N GLN A 115 9.81 -11.70 -17.74
CA GLN A 115 8.93 -12.89 -17.62
C GLN A 115 8.92 -13.49 -16.21
N GLN A 116 10.02 -13.31 -15.45
CA GLN A 116 10.14 -13.79 -14.08
C GLN A 116 9.28 -13.02 -13.07
N HIS A 117 8.81 -11.81 -13.42
CA HIS A 117 8.04 -10.96 -12.52
C HIS A 117 6.54 -11.19 -12.69
N SER A 118 5.91 -11.74 -11.65
CA SER A 118 4.45 -11.85 -11.58
C SER A 118 3.86 -10.55 -11.04
N TYR A 119 3.62 -9.57 -11.91
CA TYR A 119 3.01 -8.29 -11.53
C TYR A 119 1.59 -8.45 -10.97
N ARG A 120 1.30 -7.65 -9.96
CA ARG A 120 0.03 -7.60 -9.21
C ARG A 120 -0.37 -6.15 -9.03
N HIS A 121 -1.64 -5.94 -8.71
CA HIS A 121 -2.17 -4.62 -8.38
C HIS A 121 -2.48 -4.56 -6.88
N PHE A 122 -1.72 -3.73 -6.17
CA PHE A 122 -1.88 -3.45 -4.75
C PHE A 122 -2.57 -2.12 -4.50
N VAL A 123 -3.35 -2.03 -3.43
CA VAL A 123 -3.95 -0.79 -2.95
C VAL A 123 -3.59 -0.60 -1.48
N LEU A 124 -3.00 0.57 -1.18
CA LEU A 124 -2.62 0.98 0.17
C LEU A 124 -3.50 2.14 0.60
N GLU A 125 -4.08 2.02 1.79
CA GLU A 125 -4.99 3.02 2.34
C GLU A 125 -4.23 4.15 3.04
N ASN A 126 -4.50 5.38 2.63
CA ASN A 126 -4.08 6.59 3.31
C ASN A 126 -5.32 7.34 3.83
N ALA A 127 -5.14 8.21 4.83
CA ALA A 127 -6.22 8.93 5.52
C ALA A 127 -7.20 9.70 4.59
N LYS A 128 -6.79 10.06 3.37
CA LYS A 128 -7.62 10.83 2.42
C LYS A 128 -7.69 10.28 1.01
N TYR A 129 -6.94 9.23 0.69
CA TYR A 129 -6.85 8.68 -0.66
C TYR A 129 -6.24 7.28 -0.64
N TRP A 130 -6.32 6.59 -1.77
CA TRP A 130 -5.62 5.32 -1.95
C TRP A 130 -4.41 5.49 -2.83
N VAL A 131 -3.38 4.73 -2.50
CA VAL A 131 -2.19 4.55 -3.34
C VAL A 131 -2.34 3.21 -4.03
N GLU A 132 -2.67 3.25 -5.32
CA GLU A 132 -2.76 2.06 -6.17
C GLU A 132 -1.43 1.88 -6.89
N VAL A 133 -0.89 0.66 -6.86
CA VAL A 133 0.46 0.35 -7.35
C VAL A 133 0.44 -0.96 -8.12
N ILE A 134 1.09 -0.99 -9.28
CA ILE A 134 1.44 -2.22 -9.98
C ILE A 134 2.90 -2.56 -9.67
N GLY A 135 3.13 -3.72 -9.06
CA GLY A 135 4.47 -4.22 -8.71
C GLY A 135 4.48 -5.74 -8.62
N SER A 136 5.66 -6.36 -8.53
CA SER A 136 5.78 -7.83 -8.52
C SER A 136 5.49 -8.44 -7.15
N ASN A 137 5.74 -7.69 -6.09
CA ASN A 137 5.65 -8.17 -4.72
C ASN A 137 5.38 -7.00 -3.76
N LEU A 138 4.81 -7.30 -2.60
CA LEU A 138 4.60 -6.36 -1.51
C LEU A 138 5.02 -7.03 -0.21
N VAL A 139 5.97 -6.41 0.48
CA VAL A 139 6.52 -6.89 1.75
C VAL A 139 6.20 -5.87 2.84
N PHE A 140 5.77 -6.35 4.00
CA PHE A 140 5.59 -5.52 5.19
C PHE A 140 6.77 -5.66 6.15
N GLU A 141 7.23 -4.53 6.70
CA GLU A 141 8.27 -4.49 7.72
C GLU A 141 7.97 -3.45 8.81
N LYS A 142 8.37 -3.78 10.05
CA LYS A 142 8.43 -2.81 11.15
C LYS A 142 9.77 -2.08 11.08
N ARG A 143 9.77 -0.81 10.69
CA ARG A 143 10.98 0.01 10.55
C ARG A 143 11.17 0.90 11.78
N LYS A 144 12.43 1.13 12.17
CA LYS A 144 12.74 2.08 13.26
C LYS A 144 12.29 3.48 12.86
N LYS A 145 11.76 4.23 13.84
CA LYS A 145 11.44 5.65 13.66
C LYS A 145 12.69 6.44 13.31
N ASP A 146 12.69 7.00 12.11
CA ASP A 146 13.71 7.94 11.65
C ASP A 146 13.35 9.36 12.06
N ARG A 147 14.32 10.08 12.63
CA ARG A 147 14.11 11.44 13.16
C ARG A 147 13.65 12.40 12.06
N GLN A 148 14.19 12.29 10.85
CA GLN A 148 13.83 13.20 9.75
C GLN A 148 12.38 12.96 9.30
N ARG A 149 11.98 11.71 9.05
CA ARG A 149 10.58 11.37 8.75
C ARG A 149 9.62 11.79 9.87
N MET A 150 9.98 11.56 11.13
CA MET A 150 9.15 11.99 12.26
C MET A 150 9.01 13.52 12.35
N GLN A 151 10.01 14.29 11.92
CA GLN A 151 9.91 15.75 11.83
C GLN A 151 8.94 16.17 10.73
N LEU A 152 9.06 15.59 9.53
CA LEU A 152 8.14 15.87 8.42
C LEU A 152 6.69 15.63 8.82
N TRP A 153 6.42 14.56 9.57
CA TRP A 153 5.07 14.25 10.07
C TRP A 153 4.50 15.21 11.10
N LYS A 154 5.32 16.01 11.79
CA LYS A 154 4.83 17.01 12.76
C LYS A 154 4.28 18.27 12.09
N HIS A 155 4.53 18.44 10.80
CA HIS A 155 4.14 19.62 10.03
C HIS A 155 2.84 19.44 9.24
N PHE A 156 2.18 18.29 9.38
CA PHE A 156 0.89 17.95 8.77
C PHE A 156 -0.10 17.50 9.85
#